data_AF-A0A067KRI7-F1
#
_entry.id   AF-A0A067KRI7-F1
#
_cell.length_a   1.000
_cell.length_b   1.000
_cell.length_c   1.000
_cell.angle_alpha   90.00
_cell.angle_beta   90.00
_cell.angle_gamma   90.00
#
_symmetry.space_group_name_H-M   'P 1'
#
loop_
_entity.id
_entity.type
_entity.pdbx_description
1 polymer ?
#
loop_
_entity_poly.entity_id
_entity_poly.type
_entity_poly.pdbx_seq_one_letter_code
_entity_poly.pdbx_strand_id
1 'polypeptide(L)'
;MFTNNQRQEQRTGKYGTSRLQYLQELVSQFQNATDEDCITEPNEKLVEFGVGGLCNSCADPANAAIVAQCDGISLIIQCLSSPVRNTVNYAIAALYYLCNPSNKGEILKPEVIDIIQRYAAAGAVSVSFSNLAKAFLDKHVSDNDRDKVI
;
A
#
# COMPACT_ATOMS: atom_id res chain seq x y z
N MET A 1 -13.55 17.20 5.49
CA MET A 1 -14.79 16.46 5.80
C MET A 1 -14.40 15.30 6.69
N PHE A 2 -14.46 15.48 8.00
CA PHE A 2 -13.88 14.54 8.97
C PHE A 2 -14.80 13.32 9.15
N THR A 3 -14.26 12.14 8.86
CA THR A 3 -14.84 10.84 9.16
C THR A 3 -14.82 10.62 10.68
N ASN A 4 -15.93 10.16 11.26
CA ASN A 4 -16.04 9.79 12.67
C ASN A 4 -16.12 8.25 12.74
N ASN A 5 -15.39 7.62 13.66
CA ASN A 5 -15.34 6.16 13.85
C ASN A 5 -16.75 5.54 13.92
N GLN A 6 -17.68 6.18 14.61
CA GLN A 6 -19.07 5.71 14.72
C GLN A 6 -19.78 5.63 13.35
N ARG A 7 -19.47 6.54 12.41
CA ARG A 7 -20.03 6.51 11.05
C ARG A 7 -19.38 5.44 10.17
N GLN A 8 -18.14 5.05 10.43
CA GLN A 8 -17.47 3.96 9.71
C GLN A 8 -18.03 2.60 10.15
N GLU A 9 -18.28 2.42 11.44
CA GLU A 9 -18.89 1.20 12.00
C GLU A 9 -20.33 0.99 11.49
N GLN A 10 -21.09 2.08 11.33
CA GLN A 10 -22.47 2.04 10.82
C GLN A 10 -22.56 1.90 9.30
N ARG A 11 -21.45 2.01 8.57
CA ARG A 11 -21.43 1.85 7.11
C ARG A 11 -21.41 0.38 6.76
N THR A 12 -22.58 -0.13 6.39
CA THR A 12 -22.73 -1.44 5.77
C THR A 12 -22.81 -1.29 4.25
N GLY A 13 -22.16 -2.18 3.51
CA GLY A 13 -22.27 -2.24 2.05
C GLY A 13 -23.70 -2.55 1.59
N LYS A 14 -23.94 -2.54 0.28
CA LYS A 14 -25.26 -2.79 -0.34
C LYS A 14 -25.94 -4.09 0.15
N TYR A 15 -25.17 -5.04 0.70
CA TYR A 15 -25.61 -6.34 1.20
C TYR A 15 -25.45 -6.52 2.73
N GLY A 16 -25.22 -5.45 3.49
CA GLY A 16 -25.01 -5.56 4.94
C GLY A 16 -23.57 -5.84 5.37
N THR A 17 -22.64 -6.07 4.42
CA THR A 17 -21.22 -6.36 4.69
C THR A 17 -20.59 -5.24 5.52
N SER A 18 -19.97 -5.60 6.65
CA SER A 18 -19.23 -4.64 7.47
C SER A 18 -17.95 -4.17 6.77
N ARG A 19 -17.44 -2.99 7.15
CA ARG A 19 -16.18 -2.47 6.59
C ARG A 19 -15.00 -3.42 6.87
N LEU A 20 -14.95 -4.00 8.07
CA LEU A 20 -13.93 -4.98 8.45
C LEU A 20 -13.95 -6.19 7.52
N GLN A 21 -15.14 -6.79 7.34
CA GLN A 21 -15.32 -7.94 6.47
C GLN A 21 -14.93 -7.61 5.02
N TYR A 22 -15.34 -6.46 4.50
CA TYR A 22 -14.98 -6.03 3.15
C TYR A 22 -13.46 -5.92 2.96
N LEU A 23 -12.74 -5.32 3.93
CA LEU A 23 -11.30 -5.17 3.83
C LEU A 23 -10.57 -6.53 3.97
N GLN A 24 -11.06 -7.41 4.84
CA GLN A 24 -10.55 -8.79 4.95
C GLN A 24 -10.74 -9.56 3.64
N GLU A 25 -11.93 -9.50 3.05
CA GLU A 25 -12.22 -10.12 1.75
C GLU A 25 -11.36 -9.53 0.63
N LEU A 26 -11.10 -8.23 0.65
CA LEU A 26 -10.24 -7.56 -0.32
C LEU A 26 -8.78 -8.03 -0.19
N VAL A 27 -8.25 -8.09 1.04
CA VAL A 27 -6.88 -8.57 1.28
C VAL A 27 -6.76 -10.05 0.92
N SER A 28 -7.76 -10.88 1.27
CA SER A 28 -7.76 -12.30 0.91
C SER A 28 -7.80 -12.52 -0.61
N GLN A 29 -8.65 -11.77 -1.34
CA GLN A 29 -8.67 -11.84 -2.81
C GLN A 29 -7.34 -11.40 -3.41
N PHE A 30 -6.70 -10.39 -2.83
CA PHE A 30 -5.42 -9.90 -3.29
C PHE A 30 -4.29 -10.91 -3.05
N GLN A 31 -4.29 -11.56 -1.88
CA GLN A 31 -3.38 -12.66 -1.56
C GLN A 31 -3.53 -13.80 -2.59
N ASN A 32 -4.76 -14.23 -2.87
CA ASN A 32 -5.01 -15.30 -3.83
C ASN A 32 -4.59 -14.93 -5.27
N ALA A 33 -4.62 -13.64 -5.62
CA ALA A 33 -4.19 -13.17 -6.94
C ALA A 33 -2.66 -13.07 -7.10
N THR A 34 -1.94 -13.02 -5.97
CA THR A 34 -0.47 -12.94 -5.92
C THR A 34 0.19 -14.28 -5.67
N ASP A 35 -0.56 -15.29 -5.25
CA ASP A 35 -0.08 -16.65 -5.03
C ASP A 35 0.08 -17.41 -6.37
N GLU A 36 1.34 -17.64 -6.77
CA GLU A 36 1.74 -18.35 -7.98
C GLU A 36 1.27 -19.82 -8.01
N ASP A 37 1.02 -20.44 -6.85
CA ASP A 37 0.73 -21.88 -6.78
C ASP A 37 -0.68 -22.25 -7.26
N CYS A 38 -1.59 -21.27 -7.38
CA CYS A 38 -2.98 -21.49 -7.79
C CYS A 38 -3.31 -21.00 -9.21
N ILE A 39 -2.43 -20.23 -9.86
CA ILE A 39 -2.72 -19.57 -11.14
C ILE A 39 -1.46 -19.62 -12.02
N THR A 40 -1.57 -20.15 -13.24
CA THR A 40 -0.46 -20.29 -14.21
C THR A 40 0.22 -18.99 -14.63
N GLU A 41 -0.28 -17.82 -14.23
CA GLU A 41 0.37 -16.50 -14.27
C GLU A 41 -0.41 -15.58 -13.31
N PRO A 42 0.23 -14.69 -12.53
CA PRO A 42 -0.49 -13.70 -11.73
C PRO A 42 -1.33 -12.81 -12.66
N ASN A 43 -2.63 -12.71 -12.39
CA ASN A 43 -3.50 -11.84 -13.17
C ASN A 43 -3.19 -10.38 -12.80
N GLU A 44 -2.29 -9.77 -13.56
CA GLU A 44 -1.81 -8.39 -13.41
C GLU A 44 -2.94 -7.38 -13.12
N LYS A 45 -4.10 -7.55 -13.77
CA LYS A 45 -5.26 -6.68 -13.53
C LYS A 45 -5.88 -6.89 -12.15
N LEU A 46 -5.98 -8.13 -11.67
CA LEU A 46 -6.48 -8.40 -10.32
C LEU A 46 -5.53 -7.86 -9.26
N VAL A 47 -4.22 -7.99 -9.48
CA VAL A 47 -3.20 -7.40 -8.61
C VAL A 47 -3.34 -5.87 -8.60
N GLU A 48 -3.43 -5.25 -9.77
CA GLU A 48 -3.64 -3.79 -9.91
C GLU A 48 -4.91 -3.32 -9.19
N PHE A 49 -6.03 -4.01 -9.38
CA PHE A 49 -7.30 -3.68 -8.72
C PHE A 49 -7.24 -3.90 -7.21
N GLY A 50 -6.59 -4.97 -6.75
CA GLY A 50 -6.40 -5.27 -5.33
C GLY A 50 -5.63 -4.17 -4.62
N VAL A 51 -4.42 -3.85 -5.11
CA VAL A 51 -3.60 -2.78 -4.52
C VAL A 51 -4.24 -1.40 -4.66
N GLY A 52 -4.94 -1.13 -5.77
CA GLY A 52 -5.70 0.11 -5.97
C GLY A 52 -6.84 0.26 -4.95
N GLY A 53 -7.58 -0.82 -4.68
CA GLY A 53 -8.62 -0.85 -3.65
C GLY A 53 -8.07 -0.64 -2.24
N LEU A 54 -6.93 -1.27 -1.92
CA LEU A 54 -6.24 -1.08 -0.65
C LEU A 54 -5.73 0.35 -0.48
N CYS A 55 -5.08 0.91 -1.51
CA CYS A 55 -4.61 2.30 -1.53
C CYS A 55 -5.74 3.28 -1.24
N ASN A 56 -6.86 3.16 -1.97
CA ASN A 56 -8.03 4.03 -1.77
C ASN A 56 -8.62 3.88 -0.37
N SER A 57 -8.60 2.67 0.19
CA SER A 57 -9.10 2.40 1.53
C SER A 57 -8.22 3.01 2.62
N CYS A 58 -6.88 2.91 2.47
CA CYS A 58 -5.90 3.36 3.45
C CYS A 58 -5.86 4.88 3.63
N ALA A 59 -6.44 5.66 2.72
CA ALA A 59 -6.63 7.10 2.92
C ALA A 59 -7.45 7.42 4.19
N ASP A 60 -8.26 6.47 4.68
CA ASP A 60 -8.88 6.52 6.01
C ASP A 60 -8.02 5.74 7.03
N PRO A 61 -7.54 6.38 8.12
CA PRO A 61 -6.72 5.73 9.14
C PRO A 61 -7.35 4.49 9.77
N ALA A 62 -8.68 4.44 9.91
CA ALA A 62 -9.36 3.27 10.48
C ALA A 62 -9.24 2.05 9.56
N ASN A 63 -9.36 2.26 8.25
CA ASN A 63 -9.16 1.20 7.27
C ASN A 63 -7.68 0.81 7.16
N ALA A 64 -6.76 1.78 7.23
CA ALA A 64 -5.32 1.53 7.22
C ALA A 64 -4.91 0.59 8.37
N ALA A 65 -5.48 0.77 9.57
CA ALA A 65 -5.27 -0.11 10.71
C ALA A 65 -5.77 -1.54 10.43
N ILE A 66 -6.94 -1.69 9.79
CA ILE A 66 -7.50 -3.01 9.42
C ILE A 66 -6.60 -3.69 8.37
N VAL A 67 -6.16 -2.98 7.34
CA VAL A 67 -5.28 -3.52 6.30
C VAL A 67 -3.96 -4.01 6.90
N ALA A 68 -3.39 -3.24 7.83
CA ALA A 68 -2.18 -3.65 8.56
C ALA A 68 -2.40 -4.92 9.41
N GLN A 69 -3.57 -5.06 10.04
CA GLN A 69 -3.92 -6.27 10.82
C GLN A 69 -4.17 -7.51 9.97
N CYS A 70 -4.39 -7.35 8.66
CA CYS A 70 -4.64 -8.45 7.73
C CYS A 70 -3.39 -8.80 6.89
N ASP A 71 -2.19 -8.45 7.36
CA ASP A 71 -0.92 -8.68 6.63
C ASP A 71 -0.83 -7.99 5.25
N GLY A 72 -1.66 -6.98 5.00
CA GLY A 72 -1.71 -6.28 3.72
C GLY A 72 -0.44 -5.48 3.40
N ILE A 73 0.36 -5.12 4.40
CA ILE A 73 1.60 -4.34 4.21
C ILE A 73 2.62 -5.15 3.41
N SER A 74 2.84 -6.42 3.78
CA SER A 74 3.78 -7.30 3.09
C SER A 74 3.41 -7.49 1.62
N LEU A 75 2.11 -7.69 1.33
CA LEU A 75 1.60 -7.76 -0.05
C LEU A 75 1.83 -6.47 -0.85
N ILE A 76 1.60 -5.32 -0.23
CA ILE A 76 1.83 -4.01 -0.85
C ILE A 76 3.31 -3.78 -1.14
N ILE A 77 4.21 -4.21 -0.26
CA ILE A 77 5.66 -4.11 -0.47
C ILE A 77 6.08 -4.97 -1.67
N GLN A 78 5.55 -6.19 -1.82
CA GLN A 78 5.84 -7.04 -2.99
C GLN A 78 5.46 -6.35 -4.31
N CYS A 79 4.36 -5.59 -4.31
CA CYS A 79 3.89 -4.85 -5.49
C CYS A 79 4.83 -3.74 -5.96
N LEU A 80 5.80 -3.31 -5.15
CA LEU A 80 6.85 -2.40 -5.59
C LEU A 80 7.73 -3.01 -6.69
N SER A 81 7.81 -4.33 -6.82
CA SER A 81 8.60 -4.98 -7.87
C SER A 81 7.76 -5.35 -9.12
N SER A 82 6.50 -4.92 -9.18
CA SER A 82 5.60 -5.28 -10.28
C SER A 82 6.06 -4.69 -11.62
N PRO A 83 5.93 -5.42 -12.74
CA PRO A 83 6.13 -4.86 -14.08
C PRO A 83 5.01 -3.87 -14.46
N VAL A 84 3.86 -3.91 -13.77
CA VAL A 84 2.71 -3.06 -14.04
C VAL A 84 2.88 -1.71 -13.36
N ARG A 85 2.99 -0.66 -14.17
CA ARG A 85 3.27 0.69 -13.65
C ARG A 85 2.23 1.19 -12.65
N ASN A 86 0.96 0.90 -12.88
CA ASN A 86 -0.12 1.33 -11.98
C ASN A 86 -0.04 0.63 -10.62
N THR A 87 0.27 -0.67 -10.60
CA THR A 87 0.48 -1.45 -9.38
C THR A 87 1.56 -0.83 -8.51
N VAL A 88 2.70 -0.44 -9.09
CA VAL A 88 3.78 0.26 -8.37
C VAL A 88 3.31 1.62 -7.83
N ASN A 89 2.60 2.42 -8.63
CA ASN A 89 2.04 3.71 -8.21
C ASN A 89 1.13 3.55 -6.98
N TYR A 90 0.19 2.60 -7.04
CA TYR A 90 -0.72 2.31 -5.93
C TYR A 90 0.00 1.77 -4.70
N ALA A 91 1.06 0.98 -4.89
CA ALA A 91 1.86 0.48 -3.78
C ALA A 91 2.57 1.62 -3.02
N ILE A 92 3.27 2.51 -3.73
CA ILE A 92 3.95 3.67 -3.11
C ILE A 92 2.92 4.56 -2.39
N ALA A 93 1.78 4.83 -3.03
CA ALA A 93 0.72 5.64 -2.45
C ALA A 93 0.06 4.97 -1.22
N ALA A 94 -0.15 3.66 -1.24
CA ALA A 94 -0.69 2.93 -0.09
C ALA A 94 0.29 2.97 1.10
N LEU A 95 1.60 2.76 0.86
CA LEU A 95 2.64 2.87 1.89
C LEU A 95 2.70 4.28 2.49
N TYR A 96 2.49 5.33 1.69
CA TYR A 96 2.40 6.72 2.18
C TYR A 96 1.29 6.91 3.22
N TYR A 97 0.15 6.22 3.07
CA TYR A 97 -0.95 6.25 4.03
C TYR A 97 -0.74 5.29 5.20
N LEU A 98 -0.18 4.11 4.96
CA LEU A 98 -0.03 3.07 5.96
C LEU A 98 1.06 3.39 6.97
N CYS A 99 2.18 4.00 6.55
CA CYS A 99 3.31 4.25 7.42
C CYS A 99 2.93 5.14 8.61
N ASN A 100 3.06 4.57 9.81
CA ASN A 100 2.78 5.17 11.10
C ASN A 100 3.68 4.55 12.18
N PRO A 101 3.72 5.10 13.42
CA PRO A 101 4.62 4.59 14.46
C PRO A 101 4.51 3.08 14.75
N SER A 102 3.34 2.47 14.57
CA SER A 102 3.09 1.06 14.87
C SER A 102 3.64 0.11 13.81
N ASN A 103 3.78 0.54 12.55
CA ASN A 103 4.23 -0.31 11.44
C ASN A 103 5.48 0.22 10.72
N LYS A 104 6.08 1.33 11.18
CA LYS A 104 7.29 1.90 10.59
C LYS A 104 8.44 0.90 10.48
N GLY A 105 8.56 -0.05 11.42
CA GLY A 105 9.63 -1.05 11.41
C GLY A 105 9.52 -2.05 10.27
N GLU A 106 8.31 -2.26 9.73
CA GLU A 106 8.09 -3.09 8.55
C GLU A 106 8.23 -2.28 7.26
N ILE A 107 7.67 -1.06 7.22
CA ILE A 107 7.60 -0.24 6.01
C ILE A 107 8.91 0.48 5.72
N LEU A 108 9.70 0.86 6.74
CA LEU A 108 10.97 1.58 6.58
C LEU A 108 12.18 0.65 6.68
N LYS A 109 12.02 -0.62 6.32
CA LYS A 109 13.17 -1.52 6.19
C LYS A 109 14.14 -1.01 5.11
N PRO A 110 15.46 -1.21 5.26
CA PRO A 110 16.45 -0.68 4.32
C PRO A 110 16.16 -1.05 2.85
N GLU A 111 15.73 -2.29 2.60
CA GLU A 111 15.38 -2.77 1.26
C GLU A 111 14.19 -2.03 0.64
N VAL A 112 13.20 -1.64 1.44
CA VAL A 112 12.03 -0.89 0.96
C VAL A 112 12.43 0.55 0.69
N ILE A 113 13.24 1.16 1.56
CA ILE A 113 13.74 2.52 1.39
C ILE A 113 14.59 2.65 0.12
N ASP A 114 15.50 1.71 -0.12
CA ASP A 114 16.33 1.70 -1.34
C ASP A 114 15.46 1.66 -2.62
N ILE A 115 14.44 0.80 -2.66
CA ILE A 115 13.50 0.75 -3.79
C ILE A 115 12.77 2.09 -3.97
N ILE A 116 12.28 2.69 -2.89
CA ILE A 116 11.58 3.99 -2.95
C ILE A 116 12.53 5.11 -3.40
N GLN A 117 13.78 5.13 -2.94
CA GLN A 117 14.80 6.09 -3.39
C GLN A 117 15.09 5.96 -4.89
N ARG A 118 15.17 4.74 -5.42
CA ARG A 118 15.31 4.50 -6.86
C ARG A 118 14.11 5.07 -7.64
N TYR A 119 12.89 4.88 -7.14
CA TYR A 119 11.70 5.51 -7.74
C TYR A 119 11.72 7.03 -7.66
N ALA A 120 12.20 7.60 -6.56
CA ALA A 120 12.37 9.05 -6.41
C ALA A 120 13.35 9.62 -7.45
N ALA A 121 14.41 8.87 -7.80
CA ALA A 121 15.38 9.23 -8.83
C ALA A 121 14.88 8.96 -10.28
N ALA A 122 13.88 8.09 -10.47
CA ALA A 122 13.40 7.65 -11.79
C ALA A 122 12.48 8.66 -12.51
N GLY A 123 12.65 9.96 -12.30
CA GLY A 123 11.80 11.02 -12.86
C GLY A 123 11.75 11.05 -14.40
N ALA A 124 12.83 10.62 -15.06
CA ALA A 124 12.89 10.49 -16.51
C ALA A 124 12.02 9.34 -17.05
N VAL A 125 11.74 8.32 -16.24
CA VAL A 125 10.93 7.14 -16.60
C VAL A 125 9.46 7.35 -16.23
N SER A 126 9.22 7.96 -15.06
CA SER A 126 7.88 8.20 -14.53
C SER A 126 7.91 9.35 -13.53
N VAL A 127 7.36 10.50 -13.94
CA VAL A 127 7.18 11.65 -13.05
C VAL A 127 6.27 11.29 -11.87
N SER A 128 5.26 10.43 -12.11
CA SER A 128 4.34 9.94 -11.06
C SER A 128 5.08 9.16 -9.97
N PHE A 129 5.95 8.21 -10.34
CA PHE A 129 6.75 7.47 -9.36
C PHE A 129 7.66 8.40 -8.58
N SER A 130 8.36 9.28 -9.28
CA SER A 130 9.30 10.20 -8.64
C SER A 130 8.62 11.09 -7.61
N ASN A 131 7.46 11.66 -7.95
CA ASN A 131 6.74 12.56 -7.06
C ASN A 131 6.15 11.84 -5.85
N LEU A 132 5.53 10.67 -6.04
CA LEU A 132 4.96 9.89 -4.93
C LEU A 132 6.06 9.37 -4.00
N ALA A 133 7.16 8.86 -4.54
CA ALA A 133 8.29 8.38 -3.75
C ALA A 133 8.94 9.51 -2.95
N LYS A 134 9.13 10.69 -3.55
CA LYS A 134 9.61 11.88 -2.81
C LYS A 134 8.66 12.27 -1.68
N ALA A 135 7.35 12.32 -1.96
CA ALA A 135 6.36 12.63 -0.93
C ALA A 135 6.36 11.62 0.22
N PHE A 136 6.56 10.33 -0.06
CA PHE A 136 6.75 9.31 0.95
C PHE A 136 7.99 9.57 1.81
N LEU A 137 9.15 9.77 1.16
CA LEU A 137 10.42 9.98 1.86
C LEU A 137 10.39 11.25 2.71
N ASP A 138 9.84 12.35 2.19
CA ASP A 138 9.75 13.62 2.92
C ASP A 138 8.83 13.53 4.14
N LYS A 139 7.80 12.68 4.10
CA LYS A 139 6.87 12.51 5.21
C LYS A 139 7.38 11.56 6.29
N HIS A 140 8.04 10.47 5.89
CA HIS A 140 8.28 9.33 6.79
C HIS A 140 9.76 9.07 7.11
N VAL A 141 10.68 9.61 6.32
CA VAL A 141 12.12 9.43 6.50
C VAL A 141 12.72 10.74 6.97
N SER A 142 13.24 10.75 8.20
CA SER A 142 13.96 11.91 8.74
C SER A 142 15.33 12.02 8.05
N ASP A 143 15.91 13.22 7.95
CA ASP A 143 17.23 13.40 7.31
C ASP A 143 18.32 12.49 7.92
N ASN A 144 18.24 12.16 9.21
CA ASN A 144 19.15 11.24 9.89
C ASN A 144 19.13 9.78 9.38
N ASP A 145 18.07 9.36 8.67
CA ASP A 145 17.96 8.02 8.09
C ASP A 145 18.43 7.98 6.62
N ARG A 146 18.60 9.15 5.97
CA ARG A 146 19.08 9.26 4.59
C ARG A 146 20.58 9.01 4.45
N ASP A 147 21.35 9.27 5.52
CA ASP A 147 22.81 9.19 5.54
C ASP A 147 23.38 7.81 5.94
N LYS A 148 22.53 6.83 6.24
CA LYS A 148 22.97 5.46 6.64
C LYS A 148 23.08 4.48 5.47
N VAL A 149 22.87 4.93 4.24
CA VAL A 149 22.83 4.09 3.03
C VAL A 149 23.94 4.45 2.03
N ILE A 150 24.97 5.20 2.47
CA ILE A 150 26.19 5.47 1.68
C ILE A 150 27.37 4.70 2.27
#